data_AF-A0A4C1VBJ0-F1
#
_entry.id   AF-A0A4C1VBJ0-F1
#
_cell.length_a   1.000
_cell.length_b   1.000
_cell.length_c   1.000
_cell.angle_alpha   90.00
_cell.angle_beta   90.00
_cell.angle_gamma   90.00
#
_symmetry.space_group_name_H-M   'P 1'
#
loop_
_entity.id
_entity.type
_entity.pdbx_description
1 polymer ?
#
loop_
_entity_poly.entity_id
_entity_poly.type
_entity_poly.pdbx_seq_one_letter_code
_entity_poly.pdbx_strand_id
1 'polypeptide(L)'
;MSSAALTHSVARACSRGELNECSCDGRVRKRTPRHWQWGGCSEDIRYGEMFSRDFVDSREDKNTDEGIMNLHNNEAGRRAVRGRMQRVCKCHGMSGSCSVRVCWRRLPQLRVVGDALSTRYEGASHVKVVERKRGKNVRKLRPIHTDMKKPNKTDLVYLEDSPDYCEPNPE
;
A
#
# COMPACT_ATOMS: atom_id res chain seq x y z
N MET A 1 7.84 -0.35 -4.20
CA MET A 1 7.63 1.12 -4.23
C MET A 1 6.65 1.54 -5.32
N SER A 2 6.77 1.02 -6.55
CA SER A 2 5.94 1.43 -7.71
C SER A 2 4.42 1.31 -7.48
N SER A 3 3.94 0.19 -6.92
CA SER A 3 2.51 0.03 -6.58
C SER A 3 2.02 1.07 -5.56
N ALA A 4 2.84 1.36 -4.55
CA ALA A 4 2.56 2.39 -3.55
C ALA A 4 2.49 3.79 -4.19
N ALA A 5 3.43 4.10 -5.09
CA ALA A 5 3.49 5.37 -5.79
C ALA A 5 2.26 5.60 -6.67
N LEU A 6 1.84 4.60 -7.46
CA LEU A 6 0.62 4.68 -8.28
C LEU A 6 -0.64 4.84 -7.42
N THR A 7 -0.77 4.05 -6.34
CA THR A 7 -1.87 4.22 -5.39
C THR A 7 -1.91 5.63 -4.79
N HIS A 8 -0.75 6.19 -4.47
CA HIS A 8 -0.64 7.54 -3.91
C HIS A 8 -1.00 8.63 -4.93
N SER A 9 -0.36 8.60 -6.10
CA SER A 9 -0.51 9.65 -7.12
C SER A 9 -1.94 9.70 -7.68
N VAL A 10 -2.54 8.55 -7.97
CA VAL A 10 -3.90 8.48 -8.50
C VAL A 10 -4.92 8.95 -7.47
N ALA A 11 -4.84 8.46 -6.22
CA ALA A 11 -5.75 8.92 -5.17
C ALA A 11 -5.60 10.43 -4.89
N ARG A 12 -4.38 10.97 -5.01
CA ARG A 12 -4.10 12.41 -4.90
C ARG A 12 -4.73 13.19 -6.05
N ALA A 13 -4.57 12.75 -7.30
CA ALA A 13 -5.14 13.37 -8.48
C ALA A 13 -6.68 13.40 -8.42
N CYS A 14 -7.31 12.29 -8.01
CA CYS A 14 -8.76 12.22 -7.77
C CYS A 14 -9.24 13.30 -6.78
N SER A 15 -8.52 13.47 -5.66
CA SER A 15 -8.90 14.45 -4.64
C SER A 15 -8.72 15.91 -5.06
N ARG A 16 -7.92 16.15 -6.10
CA ARG A 16 -7.70 17.46 -6.71
C ARG A 16 -8.64 17.75 -7.88
N GLY A 17 -9.44 16.76 -8.31
CA GLY A 17 -10.28 16.89 -9.50
C GLY A 17 -9.48 16.91 -10.80
N GLU A 18 -8.27 16.33 -10.81
CA GLU A 18 -7.43 16.22 -12.01
C GLU A 18 -7.88 15.05 -12.91
N LEU A 19 -8.72 14.14 -12.41
CA LEU A 19 -9.26 12.97 -13.09
C LEU A 19 -10.79 13.00 -13.05
N ASN A 20 -11.45 12.57 -14.13
CA ASN A 20 -12.90 12.64 -14.28
C ASN A 20 -13.62 11.40 -13.70
N GLU A 21 -12.90 10.28 -13.60
CA GLU A 21 -13.43 8.96 -13.26
C GLU A 21 -13.53 8.73 -11.74
N CYS A 22 -13.03 9.67 -10.94
CA CYS A 22 -12.95 9.55 -9.49
C CYS A 22 -13.07 10.91 -8.79
N SER A 23 -13.35 10.87 -7.48
CA SER A 23 -13.47 12.07 -6.65
C SER A 23 -13.11 11.76 -5.19
N CYS A 24 -13.44 12.67 -4.27
CA CYS A 24 -13.24 12.49 -2.84
C CYS A 24 -14.02 11.28 -2.28
N ASP A 25 -13.48 10.63 -1.25
CA ASP A 25 -14.12 9.51 -0.55
C ASP A 25 -15.35 9.96 0.25
N GLY A 26 -16.53 9.93 -0.38
CA GLY A 26 -17.80 10.25 0.28
C GLY A 26 -18.23 9.27 1.39
N ARG A 27 -17.65 8.05 1.43
CA ARG A 27 -18.04 7.01 2.39
C ARG A 27 -17.68 7.38 3.82
N VAL A 28 -16.69 8.24 4.03
CA VAL A 28 -16.33 8.72 5.37
C VAL A 28 -17.51 9.41 6.06
N ARG A 29 -18.36 10.11 5.28
CA ARG A 29 -19.51 10.86 5.79
C ARG A 29 -20.64 9.97 6.33
N LYS A 30 -20.63 8.67 6.02
CA LYS A 30 -21.56 7.70 6.61
C LYS A 30 -21.26 7.40 8.09
N ARG A 31 -20.10 7.84 8.61
CA ARG A 31 -19.70 7.66 10.01
C ARG A 31 -19.93 8.96 10.77
N THR A 32 -20.56 8.90 11.93
CA THR A 32 -20.83 10.06 12.81
C THR A 32 -19.87 10.06 14.02
N PRO A 33 -18.81 10.90 14.02
CA PRO A 33 -17.90 10.99 15.15
C PRO A 33 -18.49 11.82 16.29
N ARG A 34 -18.09 11.56 17.54
CA ARG A 34 -18.60 12.31 18.72
C ARG A 34 -18.00 13.70 18.92
N HIS A 35 -16.75 13.93 18.51
CA HIS A 35 -15.96 15.13 18.89
C HIS A 35 -15.48 15.97 17.70
N TRP A 36 -16.00 15.70 16.51
CA TRP A 36 -15.66 16.38 15.27
C TRP A 36 -16.61 15.92 14.16
N GLN A 37 -16.66 16.67 13.07
CA GLN A 37 -17.49 16.37 11.91
C GLN A 37 -16.66 16.14 10.66
N TRP A 38 -17.10 15.24 9.77
CA TRP A 38 -16.45 15.07 8.48
C TRP A 38 -16.72 16.29 7.59
N GLY A 39 -15.68 16.78 6.93
CA GLY A 39 -15.80 17.83 5.92
C GLY A 39 -14.64 17.76 4.93
N GLY A 40 -14.50 18.79 4.10
CA GLY A 40 -13.47 18.86 3.06
C GLY A 40 -13.50 17.68 2.09
N CYS A 41 -12.34 17.40 1.49
CA CYS A 41 -12.12 16.28 0.58
C CYS A 41 -11.26 15.22 1.27
N SER A 42 -11.84 14.04 1.52
CA SER A 42 -11.06 12.88 1.95
C SER A 42 -10.50 12.15 0.72
N GLU A 43 -9.20 11.88 0.70
CA GLU A 43 -8.57 11.16 -0.42
C GLU A 43 -9.05 9.70 -0.50
N ASP A 44 -9.49 9.28 -1.69
CA ASP A 44 -10.00 7.92 -1.93
C ASP A 44 -8.87 6.92 -2.20
N ILE A 45 -8.27 6.45 -1.11
CA ILE A 45 -7.25 5.40 -1.17
C ILE A 45 -7.76 4.10 -1.80
N ARG A 46 -9.06 3.79 -1.75
CA ARG A 46 -9.60 2.55 -2.31
C ARG A 46 -9.55 2.59 -3.83
N TYR A 47 -9.88 3.73 -4.42
CA TYR A 47 -9.74 3.95 -5.85
C TYR A 47 -8.27 3.84 -6.29
N GLY A 48 -7.35 4.49 -5.56
CA GLY A 48 -5.91 4.37 -5.85
C GLY A 48 -5.37 2.94 -5.72
N GLU A 49 -5.81 2.16 -4.73
CA GLU A 49 -5.43 0.74 -4.62
C GLU A 49 -6.02 -0.11 -5.76
N MET A 50 -7.27 0.15 -6.16
CA MET A 50 -7.93 -0.53 -7.28
C MET A 50 -7.16 -0.28 -8.58
N PHE A 51 -6.93 0.99 -8.92
CA PHE A 51 -6.16 1.36 -10.11
C PHE A 51 -4.76 0.74 -10.10
N SER A 52 -4.05 0.79 -8.96
CA SER A 52 -2.73 0.16 -8.87
C SER A 52 -2.77 -1.35 -9.06
N ARG A 53 -3.81 -2.05 -8.60
CA ARG A 53 -3.97 -3.49 -8.87
C ARG A 53 -4.17 -3.71 -10.36
N ASP A 54 -5.14 -3.03 -10.96
CA ASP A 54 -5.48 -3.23 -12.37
C ASP A 54 -4.30 -2.88 -13.30
N PHE A 55 -3.49 -1.89 -12.94
CA PHE A 55 -2.34 -1.49 -13.73
C PHE A 55 -1.09 -2.35 -13.47
N VAL A 56 -0.62 -2.41 -12.22
CA VAL A 56 0.67 -3.05 -11.89
C VAL A 56 0.56 -4.56 -11.91
N ASP A 57 -0.54 -5.12 -11.40
CA ASP A 57 -0.69 -6.56 -11.29
C ASP A 57 -1.08 -7.22 -12.63
N SER A 58 -1.43 -6.44 -13.67
CA SER A 58 -1.84 -6.94 -14.99
C SER A 58 -0.76 -7.75 -15.72
N ARG A 59 0.52 -7.46 -15.42
CA ARG A 59 1.67 -8.14 -16.03
C ARG A 59 2.18 -9.32 -15.22
N GLU A 60 1.61 -9.59 -14.05
CA GLU A 60 2.10 -10.62 -13.13
C GLU A 60 1.41 -11.97 -13.37
N ASP A 61 2.20 -13.01 -13.65
CA ASP A 61 1.68 -14.37 -13.79
C ASP A 61 1.63 -15.10 -12.45
N LYS A 62 0.42 -15.46 -12.00
CA LYS A 62 0.22 -16.22 -10.76
C LYS A 62 0.77 -17.65 -10.83
N ASN A 63 1.16 -18.12 -12.01
CA ASN A 63 1.76 -19.42 -12.27
C ASN A 63 3.30 -19.36 -12.38
N THR A 64 3.93 -18.23 -12.08
CA THR A 64 5.39 -18.16 -11.91
C THR A 64 5.72 -17.87 -10.45
N ASP A 65 6.92 -18.24 -10.01
CA ASP A 65 7.33 -17.98 -8.63
C ASP A 65 7.47 -16.47 -8.41
N GLU A 66 8.05 -15.80 -9.41
CA GLU A 66 8.26 -14.35 -9.49
C GLU A 66 6.93 -13.62 -9.46
N GLY A 67 5.92 -14.06 -10.23
CA GLY A 67 4.63 -13.36 -10.26
C GLY A 67 3.89 -13.45 -8.93
N ILE A 68 3.98 -14.57 -8.20
CA ILE A 68 3.43 -14.67 -6.84
C ILE A 68 4.18 -13.74 -5.87
N MET A 69 5.51 -13.68 -5.96
CA MET A 69 6.34 -12.74 -5.18
C MET A 69 5.97 -11.29 -5.48
N ASN A 70 5.90 -10.92 -6.76
CA ASN A 70 5.59 -9.58 -7.22
C ASN A 70 4.20 -9.14 -6.75
N LEU A 71 3.18 -9.98 -6.90
CA LEU A 71 1.82 -9.70 -6.39
C LEU A 71 1.81 -9.46 -4.87
N HIS A 72 2.58 -10.24 -4.11
CA HIS A 72 2.72 -10.06 -2.67
C HIS A 72 3.37 -8.71 -2.32
N ASN A 73 4.50 -8.39 -2.96
CA ASN A 73 5.24 -7.15 -2.74
C ASN A 73 4.46 -5.92 -3.23
N ASN A 74 3.75 -6.02 -4.34
CA ASN A 74 2.86 -4.98 -4.86
C ASN A 74 1.76 -4.66 -3.86
N GLU A 75 1.14 -5.69 -3.28
CA GLU A 75 0.14 -5.51 -2.25
C GLU A 75 0.74 -4.95 -0.95
N ALA A 76 1.94 -5.35 -0.54
CA ALA A 76 2.64 -4.75 0.60
C ALA A 76 2.85 -3.24 0.40
N GLY A 77 3.22 -2.82 -0.82
CA GLY A 77 3.31 -1.41 -1.22
C GLY A 77 1.99 -0.65 -1.06
N ARG A 78 0.88 -1.20 -1.59
CA ARG A 78 -0.47 -0.62 -1.43
C ARG A 78 -0.86 -0.49 0.05
N ARG A 79 -0.59 -1.52 0.85
CA ARG A 79 -0.83 -1.51 2.30
C ARG A 79 -0.01 -0.45 3.02
N ALA A 80 1.24 -0.19 2.59
CA ALA A 80 2.09 0.83 3.20
C ALA A 80 1.47 2.24 3.06
N VAL A 81 0.81 2.54 1.94
CA VAL A 81 0.05 3.80 1.78
C VAL A 81 -1.21 3.79 2.66
N ARG A 82 -2.05 2.76 2.53
CA ARG A 82 -3.34 2.68 3.24
C ARG A 82 -3.18 2.69 4.76
N GLY A 83 -2.19 1.98 5.29
CA GLY A 83 -1.90 1.91 6.72
C GLY A 83 -1.43 3.23 7.31
N ARG A 84 -1.01 4.18 6.46
CA ARG A 84 -0.47 5.49 6.87
C ARG A 84 -1.38 6.67 6.51
N MET A 85 -2.62 6.40 6.09
CA MET A 85 -3.64 7.44 5.91
C MET A 85 -3.88 8.17 7.24
N GLN A 86 -3.82 9.49 7.20
CA GLN A 86 -3.95 10.36 8.37
C GLN A 86 -5.35 10.97 8.44
N ARG A 87 -5.86 11.20 9.64
CA ARG A 87 -6.99 12.12 9.86
C ARG A 87 -6.41 13.48 10.22
N VAL A 88 -6.62 14.45 9.35
CA VAL A 88 -6.24 15.85 9.57
C VAL A 88 -7.49 16.67 9.83
N CYS A 89 -7.37 17.68 10.70
CA CYS A 89 -8.51 18.48 11.14
C CYS A 89 -8.18 19.97 11.05
N LYS A 90 -9.22 20.78 10.80
CA LYS A 90 -9.23 22.22 11.03
C LYS A 90 -10.16 22.53 12.19
N CYS A 91 -9.72 23.45 13.04
CA CYS A 91 -10.54 24.01 14.10
C CYS A 91 -11.24 25.27 13.59
N HIS A 92 -12.52 25.38 13.93
CA HIS A 92 -13.38 26.51 13.66
C HIS A 92 -13.99 26.92 14.99
N GLY A 93 -13.74 28.15 15.41
CA GLY A 93 -14.23 28.70 16.67
C GLY A 93 -13.75 30.12 16.83
N MET A 94 -14.44 30.87 17.70
CA MET A 94 -14.08 32.26 17.99
C MET A 94 -12.63 32.32 18.46
N SER A 95 -11.86 33.27 17.93
CA SER A 95 -10.44 33.47 18.23
C SER A 95 -9.55 32.24 18.01
N GLY A 96 -9.91 31.34 17.08
CA GLY A 96 -9.13 30.14 16.76
C GLY A 96 -9.35 28.97 17.71
N SER A 97 -10.38 29.03 18.57
CA SER A 97 -10.77 27.90 19.42
C SER A 97 -11.24 26.69 18.59
N CYS A 98 -11.11 25.49 19.18
CA CYS A 98 -11.53 24.22 18.57
C CYS A 98 -12.95 23.78 18.99
N SER A 99 -13.87 24.73 19.22
CA SER A 99 -15.25 24.41 19.60
C SER A 99 -15.97 23.60 18.51
N VAL A 100 -15.69 23.89 17.24
CA VAL A 100 -16.05 23.04 16.09
C VAL A 100 -14.77 22.52 15.45
N ARG A 101 -14.72 21.21 15.18
CA ARG A 101 -13.59 20.57 14.52
C ARG A 101 -14.06 19.82 13.30
N VAL A 102 -13.52 20.16 12.13
CA VAL A 102 -13.84 19.53 10.85
C VAL A 102 -12.62 18.72 10.39
N CYS A 103 -12.78 17.43 10.09
CA CYS A 103 -11.67 16.60 9.65
C CYS A 103 -11.94 15.87 8.33
N TRP A 104 -10.85 15.49 7.66
CA TRP A 104 -10.84 14.66 6.47
C TRP A 104 -9.68 13.66 6.52
N ARG A 105 -9.73 12.64 5.66
CA ARG A 105 -8.63 11.70 5.49
C ARG A 105 -7.65 12.21 4.43
N ARG A 106 -6.37 12.17 4.76
CA ARG A 106 -5.28 12.57 3.88
C ARG A 106 -4.25 11.45 3.72
N LEU A 107 -3.71 11.29 2.53
CA LEU A 107 -2.54 10.51 2.19
C LEU A 107 -1.33 11.02 2.97
N PRO A 108 -0.44 10.13 3.40
CA PRO A 108 0.85 10.54 3.96
C PRO A 108 1.69 11.25 2.88
N GLN A 109 2.76 11.93 3.31
CA GLN A 109 3.82 12.30 2.36
C GLN A 109 4.45 11.03 1.78
N LEU A 110 4.76 11.02 0.48
CA LEU A 110 5.29 9.83 -0.17
C LEU A 110 6.62 9.37 0.44
N ARG A 111 7.44 10.31 0.94
CA ARG A 111 8.68 10.01 1.69
C ARG A 111 8.44 9.08 2.88
N VAL A 112 7.40 9.35 3.68
CA VAL A 112 7.03 8.50 4.84
C VAL A 112 6.65 7.08 4.42
N VAL A 113 6.11 6.92 3.21
CA VAL A 113 5.84 5.59 2.63
C VAL A 113 7.14 4.93 2.17
N GLY A 114 8.02 5.70 1.52
CA GLY A 114 9.36 5.25 1.11
C GLY A 114 10.19 4.74 2.28
N ASP A 115 10.33 5.55 3.34
CA ASP A 115 11.06 5.20 4.56
C ASP A 115 10.49 3.92 5.18
N ALA A 116 9.16 3.80 5.23
CA ALA A 116 8.50 2.61 5.74
C ALA A 116 8.76 1.35 4.91
N LEU A 117 8.84 1.48 3.58
CA LEU A 117 9.18 0.37 2.70
C LEU A 117 10.67 0.04 2.76
N SER A 118 11.53 1.03 3.00
CA SER A 118 12.97 0.83 3.24
C SER A 118 13.20 -0.05 4.46
N THR A 119 12.53 0.23 5.58
CA THR A 119 12.61 -0.64 6.78
C THR A 119 12.06 -2.05 6.50
N ARG A 120 11.08 -2.20 5.61
CA ARG A 120 10.57 -3.53 5.21
C ARG A 120 11.51 -4.26 4.26
N TYR A 121 12.32 -3.52 3.51
CA TYR A 121 13.33 -4.06 2.61
C TYR A 121 14.52 -4.61 3.41
N GLU A 122 15.01 -3.86 4.40
CA GLU A 122 16.07 -4.33 5.33
C GLU A 122 15.68 -5.60 6.10
N GLY A 123 14.38 -5.76 6.40
CA GLY A 123 13.82 -6.94 7.08
C GLY A 123 13.05 -7.89 6.15
N ALA A 124 13.33 -7.88 4.84
CA ALA A 124 12.61 -8.71 3.89
C ALA A 124 12.86 -10.20 4.15
N SER A 125 11.85 -11.04 3.90
CA SER A 125 11.95 -12.48 4.16
C SER A 125 12.34 -13.27 2.92
N HIS A 126 13.39 -14.08 3.02
CA HIS A 126 13.75 -15.07 2.00
C HIS A 126 12.73 -16.21 2.00
N VAL A 127 12.07 -16.42 0.86
CA VAL A 127 10.99 -17.39 0.72
C VAL A 127 11.21 -18.31 -0.47
N LYS A 128 10.54 -19.45 -0.43
CA LYS A 128 10.37 -20.36 -1.56
C LYS A 128 8.89 -20.56 -1.84
N VAL A 129 8.56 -20.91 -3.08
CA VAL A 129 7.21 -21.32 -3.43
C VAL A 129 7.03 -22.80 -3.09
N VAL A 130 5.93 -23.11 -2.42
CA VAL A 130 5.50 -24.48 -2.16
C VAL A 130 4.17 -24.73 -2.85
N GLU A 131 4.09 -25.84 -3.57
CA GLU A 131 2.85 -26.30 -4.18
C GLU A 131 2.15 -27.29 -3.26
N ARG A 132 0.85 -27.10 -3.04
CA ARG A 132 0.02 -28.10 -2.34
C ARG A 132 -1.07 -28.59 -3.28
N LYS A 133 -1.10 -29.91 -3.50
CA LYS A 133 -2.19 -30.61 -4.19
C LYS A 133 -3.32 -30.86 -3.19
N ARG A 134 -4.32 -29.98 -3.14
CA ARG A 134 -5.54 -30.20 -2.35
C ARG A 134 -6.76 -29.76 -3.18
N GLY A 135 -7.16 -30.59 -4.14
CA GLY A 135 -8.28 -30.34 -5.07
C GLY A 135 -8.03 -29.29 -6.15
N LYS A 136 -7.20 -28.28 -5.88
CA LYS A 136 -6.57 -27.36 -6.84
C LYS A 136 -5.08 -27.22 -6.52
N ASN A 137 -4.25 -26.95 -7.52
CA ASN A 137 -2.84 -26.61 -7.31
C ASN A 137 -2.78 -25.23 -6.65
N VAL A 138 -2.47 -25.18 -5.35
CA VAL A 138 -2.31 -23.92 -4.62
C VAL A 138 -0.84 -23.69 -4.36
N ARG A 139 -0.28 -22.67 -5.03
CA ARG A 139 1.08 -22.18 -4.82
C ARG A 139 1.09 -21.16 -3.68
N LYS A 140 2.05 -21.27 -2.77
CA LYS A 140 2.18 -20.38 -1.61
C LYS A 140 3.63 -20.06 -1.30
N LEU A 141 3.89 -18.81 -0.92
CA LEU A 141 5.17 -18.41 -0.35
C LEU A 141 5.34 -18.96 1.07
N ARG A 142 6.50 -19.54 1.34
CA ARG A 142 6.92 -20.01 2.66
C ARG A 142 8.37 -19.59 2.92
N PRO A 143 8.73 -19.26 4.17
CA PRO A 143 10.14 -19.07 4.51
C PRO A 143 10.97 -20.28 4.10
N ILE A 144 12.23 -20.05 3.71
CA ILE A 144 13.14 -21.14 3.33
C ILE A 144 13.40 -22.06 4.52
N HIS A 145 13.67 -21.46 5.69
CA HIS A 145 13.89 -22.16 6.95
C HIS A 145 12.67 -22.08 7.88
N THR A 146 12.44 -23.12 8.69
CA THR A 146 11.22 -23.29 9.49
C THR A 146 11.19 -22.43 10.77
N ASP A 147 12.36 -22.04 11.25
CA ASP A 147 12.60 -21.14 12.38
C ASP A 147 12.34 -19.66 12.01
N MET A 148 12.39 -19.33 10.73
CA MET A 148 12.05 -17.99 10.24
C MET A 148 10.56 -17.69 10.40
N LYS A 149 10.26 -16.47 10.83
CA LYS A 149 8.89 -15.99 10.94
C LYS A 149 8.23 -15.96 9.55
N LYS A 150 7.01 -16.49 9.47
CA LYS A 150 6.21 -16.40 8.24
C LYS A 150 5.90 -14.94 7.90
N PRO A 151 6.18 -14.48 6.66
CA PRO A 151 5.90 -13.12 6.25
C PRO A 151 4.39 -12.85 6.27
N ASN A 152 4.06 -11.66 6.75
CA ASN A 152 2.72 -11.14 6.70
C ASN A 152 2.51 -10.33 5.41
N LYS A 153 1.28 -9.86 5.25
CA LYS A 153 0.75 -9.12 4.10
C LYS A 153 1.33 -7.70 3.90
N THR A 154 2.19 -7.23 4.80
CA THR A 154 2.89 -5.94 4.82
C THR A 154 4.41 -6.10 4.80
N ASP A 155 4.91 -7.33 4.93
CA ASP A 155 6.34 -7.63 4.81
C ASP A 155 6.70 -7.81 3.33
N LEU A 156 7.92 -7.44 2.97
CA LEU A 156 8.47 -7.74 1.65
C LEU A 156 9.11 -9.12 1.66
N VAL A 157 9.11 -9.77 0.50
CA VAL A 157 9.67 -11.11 0.31
C VAL A 157 10.52 -11.15 -0.95
N TYR A 158 11.51 -12.03 -0.97
CA TYR A 158 12.36 -12.28 -2.12
C TYR A 158 12.62 -13.79 -2.29
N LEU A 159 12.91 -14.21 -3.52
CA LEU A 159 13.16 -15.62 -3.86
C LEU A 159 14.65 -15.94 -3.98
N GLU A 160 15.43 -14.99 -4.50
CA GLU A 160 16.84 -15.18 -4.83
C GLU A 160 17.70 -14.13 -4.12
N ASP A 161 18.92 -14.53 -3.76
CA ASP A 161 19.88 -13.61 -3.17
C ASP A 161 20.29 -12.53 -4.16
N SER A 162 20.56 -11.33 -3.64
CA SER A 162 21.03 -10.24 -4.48
C SER A 162 22.46 -10.52 -4.97
N PRO A 163 22.79 -10.17 -6.23
CA PRO A 163 24.15 -10.31 -6.74
C PRO A 163 25.12 -9.37 -6.00
N ASP A 164 26.41 -9.59 -6.22
CA ASP A 164 27.40 -8.60 -5.83
C ASP A 164 27.28 -7.36 -6.73
N TYR A 165 27.20 -6.19 -6.11
CA TYR A 165 27.09 -4.91 -6.79
C TYR A 165 28.43 -4.14 -6.81
N CYS A 166 29.52 -4.71 -6.29
CA CYS A 166 30.83 -4.07 -6.26
C CYS A 166 31.46 -4.00 -7.65
N GLU A 167 31.38 -5.08 -8.42
CA GLU A 167 31.99 -5.20 -9.75
C GLU A 167 30.93 -5.14 -10.86
N PRO A 168 31.30 -4.70 -12.08
CA PRO A 168 30.40 -4.75 -13.22
C PRO A 168 29.94 -6.18 -13.50
N ASN A 169 28.62 -6.40 -13.55
CA ASN A 169 28.07 -7.70 -13.91
C ASN A 169 28.32 -7.97 -15.41
N PRO A 170 29.02 -9.06 -15.79
CA PRO A 170 29.26 -9.39 -17.19
C PRO A 170 28.06 -10.01 -17.91
N GLU A 171 27.00 -10.38 -17.18
CA GLU A 171 25.72 -10.87 -17.72
C GLU A 171 24.80 -9.74 -18.23
#